data_AF-A0A3B8WBV1-F1
#
_entry.id   AF-A0A3B8WBV1-F1
#
_cell.length_a   1.000
_cell.length_b   1.000
_cell.length_c   1.000
_cell.angle_alpha   90.00
_cell.angle_beta   90.00
_cell.angle_gamma   90.00
#
_symmetry.space_group_name_H-M   'P 1'
#
loop_
_entity.id
_entity.type
_entity.pdbx_description
1 polymer ?
#
loop_
_entity_poly.entity_id
_entity_poly.type
_entity_poly.pdbx_seq_one_letter_code
_entity_poly.pdbx_strand_id
1 'polypeptide(L)'
;FCGTIASGVIRPGDAVMALPSRRTSKVKEVVTFDGNLDEAYIDQAVTLTLEDEIDISRGDMLVKVEDEPEVHNRFNANIVWMTDAPLETGRLYDIKLGPTFTSGTVKKIHHQTDVNTLDQQANPSQLALNEIGLCELTLNQPVAFDAYQRNHATGSFIVIDRLTNVTIGAGMIAGLADGLESLDPVTAEERERRLAQKPAIIACNGKHGPELALAVERALFDQGKTAVVVSEENAGDADERRRVAQLLTAHGLVAIAVNLGSDIANASANAENEADIPGAVSTLVQELIRSKRI
;
A
#
# COMPACT_ATOMS: atom_id res chain seq x y z
N PHE A 1 13.56 -9.34 28.31
CA PHE A 1 12.53 -9.17 27.27
C PHE A 1 11.23 -9.82 27.73
N CYS A 2 10.11 -9.10 27.73
CA CYS A 2 8.81 -9.62 28.20
C CYS A 2 7.86 -9.91 27.03
N GLY A 3 7.09 -10.99 27.13
CA GLY A 3 6.12 -11.39 26.12
C GLY A 3 5.34 -12.64 26.53
N THR A 4 4.53 -13.15 25.61
CA THR A 4 3.78 -14.40 25.79
C THR A 4 4.35 -15.45 24.86
N ILE A 5 4.53 -16.68 25.33
CA ILE A 5 4.99 -17.79 24.50
C ILE A 5 3.90 -18.13 23.48
N ALA A 6 4.18 -17.86 22.21
CA ALA A 6 3.24 -18.10 21.11
C ALA A 6 3.16 -19.59 20.73
N SER A 7 4.28 -20.31 20.83
CA SER A 7 4.38 -21.71 20.43
C SER A 7 5.58 -22.38 21.09
N GLY A 8 5.51 -23.70 21.26
CA GLY A 8 6.63 -24.50 21.76
C GLY A 8 6.88 -24.36 23.25
N VAL A 9 8.11 -24.71 23.65
CA VAL A 9 8.59 -24.68 25.04
C VAL A 9 9.98 -24.06 25.06
N ILE A 10 10.24 -23.17 26.01
CA ILE A 10 11.53 -22.52 26.22
C ILE A 10 12.06 -22.82 27.62
N ARG A 11 13.37 -23.07 27.72
CA ARG A 11 14.06 -23.39 28.98
C ARG A 11 15.31 -22.54 29.17
N PRO A 12 15.75 -22.28 30.41
CA PRO A 12 17.11 -21.82 30.66
C PRO A 12 18.13 -22.73 29.97
N GLY A 13 19.11 -22.12 29.30
CA GLY A 13 20.13 -22.78 28.49
C GLY A 13 19.78 -22.97 27.01
N ASP A 14 18.52 -22.81 26.60
CA ASP A 14 18.12 -22.95 25.19
C ASP A 14 18.80 -21.88 24.32
N ALA A 15 19.30 -22.30 23.16
CA ALA A 15 19.83 -21.40 22.15
C ALA A 15 18.67 -20.72 21.40
N VAL A 16 18.73 -19.39 21.32
CA VAL A 16 17.69 -18.58 20.69
C VAL A 16 18.28 -17.62 19.67
N MET A 17 17.43 -17.22 18.73
CA MET A 17 17.72 -16.23 17.71
C MET A 17 16.66 -15.14 17.73
N ALA A 18 17.09 -13.89 17.63
CA ALA A 18 16.21 -12.75 17.42
C ALA A 18 15.99 -12.52 15.93
N LEU A 19 14.73 -12.42 15.51
CA LEU A 19 14.32 -12.07 14.15
C LEU A 19 13.76 -10.65 14.12
N PRO A 20 14.08 -9.84 13.08
CA PRO A 20 14.72 -10.25 11.82
C PRO A 20 16.26 -10.17 11.80
N SER A 21 16.92 -9.71 12.89
CA SER A 21 18.37 -9.44 12.92
C SER A 21 19.27 -10.68 12.83
N ARG A 22 18.70 -11.86 13.12
CA ARG A 22 19.38 -13.16 13.20
C ARG A 22 20.53 -13.22 14.20
N ARG A 23 20.55 -12.33 15.20
CA ARG A 23 21.50 -12.42 16.30
C ARG A 23 21.11 -13.56 17.23
N THR A 24 22.09 -14.34 17.66
CA THR A 24 21.88 -15.49 18.54
C THR A 24 22.35 -15.19 19.96
N SER A 25 21.72 -15.85 20.93
CA SER A 25 22.14 -15.88 22.33
C SER A 25 21.60 -17.15 22.99
N LYS A 26 21.66 -17.24 24.31
CA LYS A 26 21.05 -18.30 25.11
C LYS A 26 20.13 -17.70 26.17
N VAL A 27 19.05 -18.40 26.48
CA VAL A 27 18.18 -18.04 27.59
C VAL A 27 18.92 -18.27 28.89
N LYS A 28 19.08 -17.21 29.68
CA LYS A 28 19.70 -17.29 31.01
C LYS A 28 18.67 -17.71 32.06
N GLU A 29 17.51 -17.04 32.08
CA GLU A 29 16.43 -17.28 33.03
C GLU A 29 15.07 -17.03 32.37
N VAL A 30 14.06 -17.78 32.82
CA VAL A 30 12.65 -17.55 32.55
C VAL A 30 12.03 -17.01 33.83
N VAL A 31 11.55 -15.78 33.82
CA VAL A 31 11.09 -15.04 35.01
C VAL A 31 9.60 -14.75 34.89
N THR A 32 8.87 -14.98 35.98
CA THR A 32 7.46 -14.59 36.15
C THR A 32 7.28 -13.81 37.44
N PHE A 33 6.05 -13.36 37.71
CA PHE A 33 5.74 -12.69 38.97
C PHE A 33 6.03 -13.56 40.20
N ASP A 34 5.75 -14.86 40.12
CA ASP A 34 5.91 -15.82 41.22
C ASP A 34 7.36 -16.33 41.38
N GLY A 35 8.27 -15.88 40.51
CA GLY A 35 9.68 -16.26 40.49
C GLY A 35 10.13 -16.88 39.18
N ASN A 36 11.29 -17.56 39.24
CA ASN A 36 11.91 -18.17 38.09
C ASN A 36 11.31 -19.55 37.79
N LEU A 37 11.15 -19.86 36.51
CA LEU A 37 10.63 -21.14 36.03
C LEU A 37 11.74 -21.96 35.36
N ASP A 38 11.66 -23.28 35.51
CA ASP A 38 12.55 -24.22 34.82
C ASP A 38 12.19 -24.37 33.33
N GLU A 39 10.93 -24.10 32.96
CA GLU A 39 10.46 -24.05 31.58
C GLU A 39 9.22 -23.16 31.46
N ALA A 40 8.99 -22.59 30.27
CA ALA A 40 7.73 -21.97 29.90
C ALA A 40 7.17 -22.55 28.60
N TYR A 41 5.84 -22.57 28.49
CA TYR A 41 5.09 -23.09 27.36
C TYR A 41 4.01 -22.11 26.91
N ILE A 42 3.29 -22.49 25.85
CA ILE A 42 2.27 -21.70 25.16
C ILE A 42 1.32 -20.98 26.14
N ASP A 43 0.96 -19.74 25.80
CA ASP A 43 0.06 -18.84 26.54
C ASP A 43 0.58 -18.29 27.88
N GLN A 44 1.79 -18.69 28.31
CA GLN A 44 2.41 -18.11 29.49
C GLN A 44 3.06 -16.75 29.19
N ALA A 45 2.69 -15.74 29.97
CA ALA A 45 3.35 -14.44 29.98
C ALA A 45 4.62 -14.51 30.85
N VAL A 46 5.78 -14.35 30.21
CA VAL A 46 7.09 -14.49 30.86
C VAL A 46 8.02 -13.34 30.50
N THR A 47 9.06 -13.17 31.30
CA THR A 47 10.22 -12.35 30.98
C THR A 47 11.43 -13.26 30.78
N LEU A 48 12.02 -13.22 29.59
CA LEU A 48 13.26 -13.92 29.29
C LEU A 48 14.45 -12.98 29.52
N THR A 49 15.44 -13.42 30.27
CA THR A 49 16.77 -12.80 30.30
C THR A 49 17.72 -13.62 29.43
N LEU A 50 18.62 -12.96 28.71
CA LEU A 50 19.61 -13.62 27.85
C LEU A 50 21.01 -13.54 28.46
N GLU A 51 21.90 -14.43 28.03
CA GLU A 51 23.30 -14.42 28.45
C GLU A 51 24.08 -13.26 27.82
N ASP A 52 23.75 -12.92 26.57
CA ASP A 52 24.40 -11.86 25.81
C ASP A 52 23.46 -10.66 25.62
N GLU A 53 24.06 -9.47 25.57
CA GLU A 53 23.34 -8.26 25.18
C GLU A 53 23.23 -8.21 23.65
N ILE A 54 22.12 -8.73 23.13
CA ILE A 54 21.78 -8.67 21.70
C ILE A 54 20.70 -7.61 21.46
N ASP A 55 20.78 -6.97 20.29
CA ASP A 55 19.83 -5.93 19.88
C ASP A 55 18.47 -6.56 19.54
N ILE A 56 17.49 -6.30 20.39
CA ILE A 56 16.12 -6.80 20.30
C ILE A 56 15.17 -5.67 20.69
N SER A 57 14.23 -5.37 19.81
CA SER A 57 13.18 -4.36 19.99
C SER A 57 11.79 -4.97 20.07
N ARG A 58 10.80 -4.15 20.48
CA ARG A 58 9.40 -4.57 20.46
C ARG A 58 8.96 -4.83 19.01
N GLY A 59 8.41 -6.03 18.78
CA GLY A 59 8.01 -6.48 17.45
C GLY A 59 8.95 -7.53 16.90
N ASP A 60 10.15 -7.69 17.47
CA ASP A 60 11.06 -8.78 17.15
C ASP A 60 10.54 -10.10 17.74
N MET A 61 10.88 -11.20 17.07
CA MET A 61 10.51 -12.55 17.50
C MET A 61 11.75 -13.29 17.99
N LEU A 62 11.65 -13.88 19.18
CA LEU A 62 12.65 -14.83 19.67
C LEU A 62 12.22 -16.25 19.27
N VAL A 63 13.09 -16.95 18.55
CA VAL A 63 12.85 -18.30 18.05
C VAL A 63 13.98 -19.23 18.44
N LYS A 64 13.74 -20.55 18.41
CA LYS A 64 14.82 -21.53 18.49
C LYS A 64 15.58 -21.56 17.16
N VAL A 65 16.89 -21.75 17.22
CA VAL A 65 17.75 -21.68 16.02
C VAL A 65 17.39 -22.77 15.00
N GLU A 66 16.93 -23.92 15.48
CA GLU A 66 16.51 -25.07 14.69
C GLU A 66 15.06 -25.00 14.15
N ASP A 67 14.29 -23.98 14.53
CA ASP A 67 12.87 -23.85 14.16
C ASP A 67 12.56 -22.40 13.73
N GLU A 68 13.17 -21.98 12.62
CA GLU A 68 13.00 -20.63 12.08
C GLU A 68 11.68 -20.52 11.27
N PRO A 69 10.85 -19.49 11.53
CA PRO A 69 9.75 -19.11 10.65
C PRO A 69 10.27 -18.43 9.38
N GLU A 70 9.37 -18.09 8.46
CA GLU A 70 9.75 -17.31 7.27
C GLU A 70 10.04 -15.85 7.66
N VAL A 71 11.11 -15.27 7.10
CA VAL A 71 11.44 -13.86 7.27
C VAL A 71 11.46 -13.18 5.92
N HIS A 72 10.36 -12.50 5.60
CA HIS A 72 10.21 -11.80 4.32
C HIS A 72 9.27 -10.61 4.48
N ASN A 73 9.28 -9.72 3.50
CA ASN A 73 8.31 -8.63 3.39
C ASN A 73 7.14 -8.96 2.46
N ARG A 74 7.01 -10.21 1.99
CA ARG A 74 5.97 -10.61 1.02
C ARG A 74 5.40 -11.95 1.40
N PHE A 75 4.07 -12.04 1.44
CA PHE A 75 3.37 -13.30 1.72
C PHE A 75 1.97 -13.28 1.10
N ASN A 76 1.45 -14.48 0.87
CA ASN A 76 0.06 -14.69 0.52
C ASN A 76 -0.76 -14.89 1.80
N ALA A 77 -1.93 -14.30 1.88
CA ALA A 77 -2.84 -14.44 3.02
C ALA A 77 -4.30 -14.42 2.58
N ASN A 78 -5.13 -15.23 3.24
CA ASN A 78 -6.58 -15.12 3.15
C ASN A 78 -7.02 -13.93 4.01
N ILE A 79 -7.60 -12.92 3.38
CA ILE A 79 -8.12 -11.73 4.06
C ILE A 79 -9.63 -11.78 4.08
N VAL A 80 -10.22 -11.60 5.26
CA VAL A 80 -11.64 -11.30 5.46
C VAL A 80 -11.78 -9.78 5.55
N TRP A 81 -12.52 -9.19 4.61
CA TRP A 81 -12.73 -7.74 4.58
C TRP A 81 -13.95 -7.32 5.40
N MET A 82 -13.80 -6.29 6.23
CA MET A 82 -14.74 -5.97 7.31
C MET A 82 -15.29 -4.54 7.27
N THR A 83 -15.05 -3.79 6.19
CA THR A 83 -15.54 -2.40 6.05
C THR A 83 -16.23 -2.17 4.71
N ASP A 84 -17.13 -1.18 4.66
CA ASP A 84 -17.92 -0.84 3.47
C ASP A 84 -17.06 -0.36 2.30
N ALA A 85 -16.00 0.40 2.59
CA ALA A 85 -15.06 0.85 1.57
C ALA A 85 -14.28 -0.37 1.06
N PRO A 86 -14.28 -0.67 -0.25
CA PRO A 86 -13.66 -1.88 -0.76
C PRO A 86 -12.15 -1.89 -0.52
N LEU A 87 -11.58 -3.09 -0.36
CA LEU A 87 -10.15 -3.28 -0.40
C LEU A 87 -9.66 -2.93 -1.80
N GLU A 88 -8.81 -1.92 -1.86
CA GLU A 88 -8.11 -1.52 -3.06
C GLU A 88 -6.69 -2.09 -3.04
N THR A 89 -6.28 -2.73 -4.15
CA THR A 89 -4.87 -3.07 -4.38
C THR A 89 -4.00 -1.80 -4.34
N GLY A 90 -2.68 -1.87 -4.16
CA GLY A 90 -1.76 -0.72 -4.21
C GLY A 90 -1.96 0.41 -3.18
N ARG A 91 -3.09 0.46 -2.46
CA ARG A 91 -3.32 1.37 -1.34
C ARG A 91 -2.50 0.88 -0.14
N LEU A 92 -1.96 1.84 0.60
CA LEU A 92 -1.14 1.59 1.77
C LEU A 92 -2.03 1.41 3.00
N TYR A 93 -1.88 0.29 3.69
CA TYR A 93 -2.57 -0.07 4.93
C TYR A 93 -1.54 -0.29 6.04
N ASP A 94 -1.98 -0.18 7.30
CA ASP A 94 -1.17 -0.63 8.43
C ASP A 94 -1.53 -2.08 8.75
N ILE A 95 -0.51 -2.90 8.97
CA ILE A 95 -0.58 -4.33 9.23
C ILE A 95 0.00 -4.58 10.61
N LYS A 96 -0.77 -5.26 11.45
CA LYS A 96 -0.32 -5.67 12.78
C LYS A 96 -0.35 -7.18 12.90
N LEU A 97 0.84 -7.79 12.98
CA LEU A 97 1.07 -9.22 13.14
C LEU A 97 1.65 -9.43 14.53
N GLY A 98 0.84 -9.96 15.46
CA GLY A 98 1.22 -10.04 16.87
C GLY A 98 1.69 -8.67 17.43
N PRO A 99 2.93 -8.56 17.94
CA PRO A 99 3.51 -7.30 18.40
C PRO A 99 4.13 -6.44 17.28
N THR A 100 4.36 -7.01 16.10
CA THR A 100 4.99 -6.34 14.95
C THR A 100 3.97 -5.43 14.26
N PHE A 101 4.35 -4.18 14.04
CA PHE A 101 3.52 -3.18 13.35
C PHE A 101 4.28 -2.64 12.15
N THR A 102 3.67 -2.66 10.98
CA THR A 102 4.30 -2.24 9.73
C THR A 102 3.25 -1.75 8.75
N SER A 103 3.63 -0.93 7.77
CA SER A 103 2.74 -0.59 6.66
C SER A 103 3.03 -1.48 5.46
N GLY A 104 2.01 -1.71 4.64
CA GLY A 104 2.14 -2.49 3.42
C GLY A 104 0.97 -2.29 2.46
N THR A 105 1.10 -2.84 1.26
CA THR A 105 0.10 -2.75 0.20
C THR A 105 -0.35 -4.15 -0.18
N VAL A 106 -1.63 -4.29 -0.54
CA VAL A 106 -2.10 -5.49 -1.23
C VAL A 106 -1.71 -5.36 -2.70
N LYS A 107 -0.77 -6.18 -3.17
CA LYS A 107 -0.29 -6.11 -4.55
C LYS A 107 -1.31 -6.72 -5.51
N LYS A 108 -1.86 -7.87 -5.15
CA LYS A 108 -2.76 -8.64 -6.00
C LYS A 108 -3.77 -9.40 -5.15
N ILE A 109 -4.99 -9.54 -5.67
CA ILE A 109 -5.97 -10.49 -5.16
C ILE A 109 -5.98 -11.67 -6.15
N HIS A 110 -5.50 -12.84 -5.72
CA HIS A 110 -5.41 -14.03 -6.57
C HIS A 110 -6.80 -14.58 -6.91
N HIS A 111 -7.64 -14.72 -5.89
CA HIS A 111 -9.04 -15.06 -6.05
C HIS A 111 -9.86 -14.59 -4.84
N GLN A 112 -11.14 -14.30 -5.07
CA GLN A 112 -12.17 -14.16 -4.05
C GLN A 112 -12.89 -15.50 -3.91
N THR A 113 -13.23 -15.89 -2.69
CA THR A 113 -14.00 -17.11 -2.40
C THR A 113 -15.39 -16.72 -1.91
N ASP A 114 -16.44 -17.18 -2.60
CA ASP A 114 -17.81 -17.01 -2.15
C ASP A 114 -18.05 -17.83 -0.88
N VAL A 115 -18.55 -17.17 0.17
CA VAL A 115 -18.74 -17.80 1.48
C VAL A 115 -19.88 -18.82 1.52
N ASN A 116 -20.84 -18.75 0.58
CA ASN A 116 -21.99 -19.62 0.50
C ASN A 116 -21.75 -20.81 -0.43
N THR A 117 -21.06 -20.59 -1.55
CA THR A 117 -20.84 -21.64 -2.56
C THR A 117 -19.45 -22.25 -2.53
N LEU A 118 -18.47 -21.57 -1.92
CA LEU A 118 -17.03 -21.89 -1.97
C LEU A 118 -16.43 -21.78 -3.38
N ASP A 119 -17.15 -21.20 -4.33
CA ASP A 119 -16.62 -20.94 -5.67
C ASP A 119 -15.56 -19.84 -5.61
N GLN A 120 -14.54 -19.98 -6.47
CA GLN A 120 -13.45 -19.03 -6.56
C GLN A 120 -13.56 -18.15 -7.79
N GLN A 121 -13.68 -16.85 -7.58
CA GLN A 121 -13.56 -15.85 -8.63
C GLN A 121 -12.11 -15.40 -8.77
N ALA A 122 -11.47 -15.71 -9.89
CA ALA A 122 -10.07 -15.37 -10.13
C ALA A 122 -9.85 -13.87 -10.45
N ASN A 123 -8.74 -13.32 -9.93
CA ASN A 123 -8.22 -11.97 -10.19
C ASN A 123 -9.26 -10.82 -10.08
N PRO A 124 -10.03 -10.71 -8.98
CA PRO A 124 -10.87 -9.54 -8.77
C PRO A 124 -10.01 -8.28 -8.55
N SER A 125 -10.51 -7.12 -8.95
CA SER A 125 -9.81 -5.84 -8.77
C SER A 125 -9.92 -5.28 -7.35
N GLN A 126 -10.90 -5.75 -6.57
CA GLN A 126 -11.23 -5.29 -5.22
C GLN A 126 -11.93 -6.38 -4.40
N LEU A 127 -11.98 -6.23 -3.07
CA LEU A 127 -12.85 -7.02 -2.18
C LEU A 127 -13.84 -6.11 -1.47
N ALA A 128 -15.13 -6.43 -1.53
CA ALA A 128 -16.20 -5.73 -0.83
C ALA A 128 -16.38 -6.22 0.62
N LEU A 129 -17.27 -5.55 1.38
CA LEU A 129 -17.60 -5.94 2.75
C LEU A 129 -18.02 -7.41 2.83
N ASN A 130 -17.48 -8.13 3.82
CA ASN A 130 -17.71 -9.55 4.10
C ASN A 130 -17.19 -10.52 3.03
N GLU A 131 -16.42 -10.05 2.05
CA GLU A 131 -15.75 -10.93 1.10
C GLU A 131 -14.44 -11.48 1.68
N ILE A 132 -14.09 -12.68 1.22
CA ILE A 132 -12.86 -13.37 1.58
C ILE A 132 -12.04 -13.56 0.31
N GLY A 133 -10.75 -13.22 0.34
CA GLY A 133 -9.88 -13.45 -0.81
C GLY A 133 -8.45 -13.78 -0.44
N LEU A 134 -7.81 -14.60 -1.27
CA LEU A 134 -6.38 -14.85 -1.19
C LEU A 134 -5.64 -13.67 -1.81
N CYS A 135 -4.95 -12.91 -0.97
CA CYS A 135 -4.26 -11.68 -1.34
C CYS A 135 -2.75 -11.86 -1.21
N GLU A 136 -1.99 -11.26 -2.12
CA GLU A 136 -0.54 -11.07 -1.99
C GLU A 136 -0.28 -9.71 -1.35
N LEU A 137 0.43 -9.70 -0.22
CA LEU A 137 0.83 -8.49 0.49
C LEU A 137 2.32 -8.22 0.28
N THR A 138 2.66 -6.95 0.14
CA THR A 138 4.03 -6.46 0.22
C THR A 138 4.13 -5.44 1.34
N LEU A 139 5.00 -5.70 2.31
CA LEU A 139 5.25 -4.88 3.47
C LEU A 139 6.50 -4.01 3.26
N ASN A 140 6.56 -2.89 3.97
CA ASN A 140 7.67 -1.94 3.88
C ASN A 140 8.96 -2.42 4.57
N GLN A 141 8.84 -3.42 5.45
CA GLN A 141 9.98 -4.06 6.12
C GLN A 141 9.75 -5.57 6.22
N PRO A 142 10.82 -6.39 6.25
CA PRO A 142 10.71 -7.82 6.51
C PRO A 142 10.10 -8.08 7.89
N VAL A 143 9.22 -9.07 7.96
CA VAL A 143 8.63 -9.56 9.22
C VAL A 143 8.81 -11.07 9.31
N ALA A 144 8.93 -11.57 10.54
CA ALA A 144 8.91 -13.00 10.81
C ALA A 144 7.46 -13.48 10.88
N PHE A 145 7.11 -14.53 10.14
CA PHE A 145 5.75 -15.05 10.09
C PHE A 145 5.72 -16.55 9.81
N ASP A 146 4.63 -17.19 10.21
CA ASP A 146 4.31 -18.57 9.86
C ASP A 146 3.06 -18.63 8.99
N ALA A 147 2.87 -19.74 8.28
CA ALA A 147 1.54 -20.06 7.77
C ALA A 147 0.58 -20.25 8.96
N TYR A 148 -0.62 -19.68 8.87
CA TYR A 148 -1.65 -19.74 9.91
C TYR A 148 -2.01 -21.18 10.31
N GLN A 149 -1.96 -22.12 9.37
CA GLN A 149 -2.19 -23.54 9.63
C GLN A 149 -1.09 -24.19 10.50
N ARG A 150 0.13 -23.63 10.48
CA ARG A 150 1.26 -24.08 11.29
C ARG A 150 1.26 -23.41 12.66
N ASN A 151 1.04 -22.09 12.70
CA ASN A 151 1.00 -21.33 13.94
C ASN A 151 -0.02 -20.19 13.85
N HIS A 152 -1.07 -20.27 14.65
CA HIS A 152 -2.15 -19.29 14.66
C HIS A 152 -1.72 -17.93 15.22
N ALA A 153 -0.78 -17.91 16.17
CA ALA A 153 -0.35 -16.68 16.85
C ALA A 153 0.56 -15.82 15.97
N THR A 154 1.42 -16.45 15.17
CA THR A 154 2.39 -15.78 14.27
C THR A 154 1.95 -15.77 12.81
N GLY A 155 0.90 -16.52 12.46
CA GLY A 155 0.29 -16.54 11.13
C GLY A 155 -1.00 -15.74 10.99
N SER A 156 -1.42 -15.01 12.04
CA SER A 156 -2.57 -14.10 11.98
C SER A 156 -2.16 -12.64 12.09
N PHE A 157 -2.92 -11.78 11.41
CA PHE A 157 -2.73 -10.33 11.48
C PHE A 157 -4.05 -9.60 11.30
N ILE A 158 -4.05 -8.31 11.63
CA ILE A 158 -5.15 -7.40 11.31
C ILE A 158 -4.69 -6.32 10.34
N VAL A 159 -5.63 -5.89 9.50
CA VAL A 159 -5.48 -4.74 8.60
C VAL A 159 -6.14 -3.54 9.25
N ILE A 160 -5.41 -2.42 9.31
CA ILE A 160 -5.80 -1.20 9.98
C ILE A 160 -5.80 -0.07 8.95
N ASP A 161 -6.88 0.70 8.93
CA ASP A 161 -6.94 1.92 8.12
C ASP A 161 -6.08 3.01 8.76
N ARG A 162 -5.20 3.62 7.96
CA ARG A 162 -4.18 4.57 8.46
C ARG A 162 -4.75 5.92 8.89
N LEU A 163 -5.96 6.26 8.45
CA LEU A 163 -6.59 7.56 8.74
C LEU A 163 -7.50 7.45 9.96
N THR A 164 -8.30 6.39 10.02
CA THR A 164 -9.29 6.17 11.07
C THR A 164 -8.77 5.33 12.23
N ASN A 165 -7.65 4.62 12.05
CA ASN A 165 -7.08 3.66 13.00
C ASN A 165 -8.01 2.49 13.35
N VAL A 166 -9.05 2.25 12.53
CA VAL A 166 -10.00 1.16 12.72
C VAL A 166 -9.47 -0.11 12.07
N THR A 167 -9.72 -1.26 12.71
CA THR A 167 -9.49 -2.57 12.10
C THR A 167 -10.52 -2.80 10.99
N ILE A 168 -10.04 -2.91 9.76
CA ILE A 168 -10.85 -3.03 8.55
C ILE A 168 -10.78 -4.42 7.90
N GLY A 169 -9.92 -5.29 8.42
CA GLY A 169 -9.83 -6.68 7.95
C GLY A 169 -9.02 -7.56 8.88
N ALA A 170 -9.20 -8.87 8.72
CA ALA A 170 -8.44 -9.91 9.41
C ALA A 170 -7.77 -10.81 8.39
N GLY A 171 -6.51 -11.17 8.63
CA GLY A 171 -5.68 -11.93 7.71
C GLY A 171 -5.13 -13.20 8.31
N MET A 172 -5.14 -14.28 7.53
CA MET A 172 -4.53 -15.57 7.84
C MET A 172 -3.49 -15.88 6.78
N ILE A 173 -2.22 -15.91 7.17
CA ILE A 173 -1.10 -16.13 6.24
C ILE A 173 -1.18 -17.56 5.69
N ALA A 174 -1.15 -17.68 4.37
CA ALA A 174 -1.12 -18.96 3.67
C ALA A 174 0.32 -19.45 3.49
N GLY A 175 1.28 -18.54 3.32
CA GLY A 175 2.70 -18.84 3.16
C GLY A 175 3.45 -17.72 2.44
N LEU A 176 4.73 -17.95 2.17
CA LEU A 176 5.56 -17.05 1.38
C LEU A 176 4.91 -16.84 0.00
N ALA A 177 4.99 -15.61 -0.52
CA ALA A 177 4.46 -15.32 -1.85
C ALA A 177 5.35 -15.98 -2.91
N ASP A 178 4.78 -16.86 -3.73
CA ASP A 178 5.48 -17.46 -4.85
C ASP A 178 5.77 -16.40 -5.93
N GLY A 179 7.04 -16.23 -6.29
CA GLY A 179 7.45 -15.48 -7.48
C GLY A 179 8.54 -14.43 -7.25
N LEU A 180 9.56 -14.47 -8.12
CA LEU A 180 10.37 -13.31 -8.47
C LEU A 180 9.44 -12.11 -8.73
N GLU A 181 9.84 -10.91 -8.34
CA GLU A 181 9.07 -9.68 -8.64
C GLU A 181 8.61 -9.74 -10.10
N SER A 182 7.30 -9.75 -10.34
CA SER A 182 6.84 -9.78 -11.72
C SER A 182 7.26 -8.46 -12.36
N LEU A 183 8.05 -8.58 -13.43
CA LEU A 183 8.51 -7.47 -14.27
C LEU A 183 7.43 -7.10 -15.27
N ASP A 184 6.16 -7.21 -14.86
CA ASP A 184 5.03 -6.94 -15.72
C ASP A 184 5.01 -5.44 -16.11
N PRO A 185 4.56 -5.10 -17.33
CA PRO A 185 4.42 -3.70 -17.71
C PRO A 185 3.47 -2.94 -16.79
N VAL A 186 3.85 -1.73 -16.39
CA VAL A 186 3.00 -0.84 -15.58
C VAL A 186 1.70 -0.53 -16.31
N THR A 187 0.58 -0.87 -15.67
CA THR A 187 -0.78 -0.67 -16.16
C THR A 187 -1.25 0.78 -16.01
N ALA A 188 -2.32 1.15 -16.71
CA ALA A 188 -2.91 2.48 -16.58
C ALA A 188 -3.46 2.71 -15.16
N GLU A 189 -4.12 1.71 -14.56
CA GLU A 189 -4.69 1.79 -13.21
C GLU A 189 -3.60 1.98 -12.14
N GLU A 190 -2.46 1.31 -12.28
CA GLU A 190 -1.30 1.51 -11.39
C GLU A 190 -0.77 2.95 -11.46
N ARG A 191 -0.72 3.55 -12.65
CA ARG A 191 -0.34 4.97 -12.81
C ARG A 191 -1.35 5.90 -12.18
N GLU A 192 -2.64 5.68 -12.41
CA GLU A 192 -3.71 6.50 -11.83
C GLU A 192 -3.66 6.48 -10.30
N ARG A 193 -3.48 5.28 -9.71
CA ARG A 193 -3.36 5.12 -8.26
C ARG A 193 -2.08 5.74 -7.72
N ARG A 194 -0.93 5.54 -8.39
CA ARG A 194 0.37 6.07 -7.97
C ARG A 194 0.40 7.60 -7.97
N LEU A 195 -0.22 8.22 -8.97
CA LEU A 195 -0.27 9.66 -9.13
C LEU A 195 -1.51 10.29 -8.48
N ALA A 196 -2.43 9.47 -7.95
CA ALA A 196 -3.72 9.89 -7.41
C ALA A 196 -4.49 10.83 -8.36
N GLN A 197 -4.46 10.54 -9.67
CA GLN A 197 -5.09 11.36 -10.71
C GLN A 197 -5.44 10.51 -11.92
N LYS A 198 -6.43 10.95 -12.71
CA LYS A 198 -6.72 10.37 -14.02
C LYS A 198 -6.04 11.19 -15.12
N PRO A 199 -5.46 10.54 -16.14
CA PRO A 199 -4.90 11.26 -17.27
C PRO A 199 -5.98 12.09 -17.97
N ALA A 200 -5.62 13.32 -18.34
CA ALA A 200 -6.53 14.25 -19.00
C ALA A 200 -5.77 15.24 -19.88
N ILE A 201 -6.37 15.62 -21.00
CA ILE A 201 -5.96 16.77 -21.82
C ILE A 201 -6.86 17.94 -21.45
N ILE A 202 -6.26 19.05 -21.02
CA ILE A 202 -6.93 20.31 -20.71
C ILE A 202 -6.56 21.31 -21.81
N ALA A 203 -7.55 21.82 -22.54
CA ALA A 203 -7.31 22.87 -23.53
C ALA A 203 -7.43 24.26 -22.88
N CYS A 204 -6.37 25.07 -22.97
CA CYS A 204 -6.40 26.48 -22.57
C CYS A 204 -6.42 27.34 -23.84
N ASN A 205 -7.56 27.98 -24.09
CA ASN A 205 -7.83 28.75 -25.30
C ASN A 205 -7.95 30.26 -24.99
N GLY A 206 -7.98 31.06 -26.05
CA GLY A 206 -8.18 32.50 -25.98
C GLY A 206 -6.87 33.27 -26.10
N LYS A 207 -6.96 34.60 -26.12
CA LYS A 207 -5.79 35.49 -26.27
C LYS A 207 -4.75 35.31 -25.16
N HIS A 208 -5.22 34.96 -23.95
CA HIS A 208 -4.37 34.70 -22.79
C HIS A 208 -4.26 33.20 -22.46
N GLY A 209 -4.34 32.34 -23.49
CA GLY A 209 -4.19 30.89 -23.37
C GLY A 209 -2.88 30.44 -22.68
N PRO A 210 -1.71 31.03 -23.00
CA PRO A 210 -0.45 30.70 -22.32
C PRO A 210 -0.46 31.03 -20.82
N GLU A 211 -0.92 32.21 -20.42
CA GLU A 211 -1.00 32.62 -19.01
C GLU A 211 -2.03 31.79 -18.25
N LEU A 212 -3.16 31.48 -18.90
CA LEU A 212 -4.17 30.57 -18.37
C LEU A 212 -3.59 29.18 -18.11
N ALA A 213 -2.80 28.62 -19.03
CA ALA A 213 -2.20 27.30 -18.86
C ALA A 213 -1.26 27.23 -17.65
N LEU A 214 -0.42 28.25 -17.45
CA LEU A 214 0.46 28.36 -16.28
C LEU A 214 -0.35 28.51 -14.98
N ALA A 215 -1.45 29.28 -15.00
CA ALA A 215 -2.33 29.42 -13.84
C ALA A 215 -3.04 28.10 -13.49
N VAL A 216 -3.49 27.33 -14.50
CA VAL A 216 -4.06 25.98 -14.32
C VAL A 216 -3.01 25.03 -13.76
N GLU A 217 -1.79 25.04 -14.28
CA GLU A 217 -0.68 24.22 -13.76
C GLU A 217 -0.44 24.50 -12.28
N ARG A 218 -0.40 25.78 -11.89
CA ARG A 218 -0.26 26.18 -10.48
C ARG A 218 -1.39 25.64 -9.61
N ALA A 219 -2.64 25.77 -10.06
CA ALA A 219 -3.80 25.30 -9.30
C ALA A 219 -3.86 23.78 -9.14
N LEU A 220 -3.39 23.03 -10.15
CA LEU A 220 -3.26 21.56 -10.08
C LEU A 220 -2.07 21.15 -9.19
N PHE A 221 -0.96 21.86 -9.26
CA PHE A 221 0.20 21.64 -8.41
C PHE A 221 -0.14 21.84 -6.92
N ASP A 222 -0.88 22.90 -6.60
CA ASP A 222 -1.32 23.18 -5.22
C ASP A 222 -2.30 22.10 -4.69
N GLN A 223 -2.89 21.28 -5.57
CA GLN A 223 -3.70 20.08 -5.24
C GLN A 223 -2.89 18.77 -5.26
N GLY A 224 -1.58 18.84 -5.45
CA GLY A 224 -0.68 17.67 -5.48
C GLY A 224 -0.78 16.84 -6.76
N LYS A 225 -1.29 17.41 -7.85
CA LYS A 225 -1.40 16.74 -9.16
C LYS A 225 -0.18 17.00 -10.03
N THR A 226 0.19 16.01 -10.83
CA THR A 226 1.30 16.10 -11.78
C THR A 226 0.77 16.46 -13.16
N ALA A 227 0.93 17.72 -13.53
CA ALA A 227 0.56 18.27 -14.83
C ALA A 227 1.79 18.79 -15.59
N VAL A 228 1.67 18.86 -16.91
CA VAL A 228 2.70 19.43 -17.80
C VAL A 228 2.04 20.38 -18.78
N VAL A 229 2.52 21.62 -18.84
CA VAL A 229 2.09 22.60 -19.86
C VAL A 229 2.72 22.26 -21.20
N VAL A 230 1.89 22.17 -22.23
CA VAL A 230 2.25 21.88 -23.61
C VAL A 230 1.94 23.14 -24.44
N SER A 231 2.99 23.89 -24.74
CA SER A 231 2.94 25.17 -25.45
C SER A 231 3.66 25.08 -26.80
N GLU A 232 3.56 26.14 -27.59
CA GLU A 232 4.29 26.22 -28.85
C GLU A 232 5.82 26.21 -28.65
N GLU A 233 6.30 26.70 -27.51
CA GLU A 233 7.73 26.74 -27.21
C GLU A 233 8.35 25.36 -26.99
N ASN A 234 7.59 24.42 -26.39
CA ASN A 234 8.12 23.11 -26.01
C ASN A 234 7.64 21.95 -26.90
N ALA A 235 6.56 22.16 -27.64
CA ALA A 235 5.93 21.12 -28.46
C ALA A 235 5.50 21.63 -29.83
N GLY A 236 5.96 22.82 -30.25
CA GLY A 236 5.87 23.28 -31.63
C GLY A 236 4.44 23.51 -32.13
N ASP A 237 4.16 22.99 -33.32
CA ASP A 237 2.88 23.25 -33.99
C ASP A 237 1.68 22.60 -33.29
N ALA A 238 0.47 22.80 -33.82
CA ALA A 238 -0.75 22.27 -33.19
C ALA A 238 -0.80 20.73 -33.21
N ASP A 239 -0.27 20.09 -34.25
CA ASP A 239 -0.31 18.63 -34.39
C ASP A 239 0.77 17.96 -33.51
N GLU A 240 1.94 18.57 -33.38
CA GLU A 240 2.99 18.16 -32.46
C GLU A 240 2.52 18.29 -31.00
N ARG A 241 1.89 19.40 -30.62
CA ARG A 241 1.27 19.57 -29.30
C ARG A 241 0.22 18.50 -29.00
N ARG A 242 -0.60 18.12 -30.00
CA ARG A 242 -1.59 17.03 -29.84
C ARG A 242 -0.91 15.70 -29.54
N ARG A 243 0.14 15.36 -30.28
CA ARG A 243 0.91 14.11 -30.07
C ARG A 243 1.57 14.09 -28.70
N VAL A 244 2.17 15.20 -28.27
CA VAL A 244 2.80 15.31 -26.94
C VAL A 244 1.75 15.18 -25.83
N ALA A 245 0.60 15.85 -25.96
CA ALA A 245 -0.49 15.72 -24.99
C ALA A 245 -1.02 14.27 -24.91
N GLN A 246 -1.20 13.60 -26.04
CA GLN A 246 -1.59 12.19 -26.07
C GLN A 246 -0.54 11.28 -25.42
N LEU A 247 0.75 11.51 -25.68
CA LEU A 247 1.83 10.75 -25.06
C LEU A 247 1.85 10.92 -23.54
N LEU A 248 1.73 12.15 -23.05
CA LEU A 248 1.68 12.44 -21.61
C LEU A 248 0.50 11.71 -20.93
N THR A 249 -0.69 11.78 -21.54
CA THR A 249 -1.86 11.08 -21.00
C THR A 249 -1.75 9.57 -21.04
N ALA A 250 -1.08 8.98 -22.05
CA ALA A 250 -0.79 7.55 -22.09
C ALA A 250 0.09 7.09 -20.89
N HIS A 251 0.84 8.01 -20.30
CA HIS A 251 1.66 7.79 -19.11
C HIS A 251 1.03 8.32 -17.80
N GLY A 252 -0.29 8.57 -17.79
CA GLY A 252 -1.04 8.92 -16.56
C GLY A 252 -0.95 10.39 -16.14
N LEU A 253 -0.31 11.25 -16.94
CA LEU A 253 -0.13 12.66 -16.65
C LEU A 253 -1.31 13.51 -17.14
N VAL A 254 -1.47 14.70 -16.57
CA VAL A 254 -2.39 15.72 -17.07
C VAL A 254 -1.63 16.64 -18.02
N ALA A 255 -2.06 16.74 -19.27
CA ALA A 255 -1.48 17.62 -20.27
C ALA A 255 -2.30 18.91 -20.38
N ILE A 256 -1.69 20.06 -20.15
CA ILE A 256 -2.35 21.38 -20.28
C ILE A 256 -1.89 21.98 -21.60
N ALA A 257 -2.70 21.84 -22.64
CA ALA A 257 -2.36 22.24 -23.99
C ALA A 257 -2.90 23.63 -24.34
N VAL A 258 -1.99 24.51 -24.75
CA VAL A 258 -2.35 25.87 -25.20
C VAL A 258 -2.90 25.81 -26.62
N ASN A 259 -4.04 26.48 -26.87
CA ASN A 259 -4.63 26.68 -28.20
C ASN A 259 -4.82 25.39 -29.04
N LEU A 260 -5.17 24.29 -28.39
CA LEU A 260 -5.32 22.97 -29.05
C LEU A 260 -6.71 22.72 -29.68
N GLY A 261 -7.68 23.60 -29.42
CA GLY A 261 -9.10 23.37 -29.73
C GLY A 261 -9.74 22.36 -28.76
N SER A 262 -11.03 22.06 -28.93
CA SER A 262 -11.81 21.22 -28.01
C SER A 262 -11.91 19.73 -28.40
N ASP A 263 -11.52 19.36 -29.61
CA ASP A 263 -11.91 18.06 -30.21
C ASP A 263 -11.31 16.83 -29.51
N ILE A 264 -10.17 16.98 -28.83
CA ILE A 264 -9.50 15.91 -28.07
C ILE A 264 -9.36 16.23 -26.58
N ALA A 265 -9.86 17.39 -26.14
CA ALA A 265 -9.72 17.85 -24.77
C ALA A 265 -10.77 17.18 -23.89
N ASN A 266 -10.35 16.72 -22.71
CA ASN A 266 -11.27 16.22 -21.69
C ASN A 266 -11.96 17.36 -20.95
N ALA A 267 -11.31 18.52 -20.87
CA ALA A 267 -11.84 19.75 -20.31
C ALA A 267 -11.21 20.95 -21.03
N SER A 268 -11.88 22.10 -21.02
CA SER A 268 -11.37 23.31 -21.67
C SER A 268 -11.67 24.55 -20.85
N ALA A 269 -10.72 25.48 -20.80
CA ALA A 269 -10.88 26.81 -20.24
C ALA A 269 -10.54 27.87 -21.30
N ASN A 270 -11.21 29.02 -21.25
CA ASN A 270 -10.98 30.13 -22.17
C ASN A 270 -10.72 31.42 -21.40
N ALA A 271 -9.75 32.22 -21.84
CA ALA A 271 -9.49 33.56 -21.32
C ALA A 271 -9.22 34.55 -22.46
N GLU A 272 -10.15 35.50 -22.65
CA GLU A 272 -9.99 36.59 -23.63
C GLU A 272 -9.27 37.79 -23.02
N ASN A 273 -9.37 37.98 -21.71
CA ASN A 273 -8.68 39.01 -20.94
C ASN A 273 -8.00 38.39 -19.70
N GLU A 274 -6.95 39.03 -19.20
CA GLU A 274 -6.23 38.59 -17.98
C GLU A 274 -7.15 38.47 -16.75
N ALA A 275 -8.18 39.33 -16.66
CA ALA A 275 -9.16 39.31 -15.58
C ALA A 275 -10.05 38.05 -15.56
N ASP A 276 -10.15 37.33 -16.69
CA ASP A 276 -10.98 36.12 -16.81
C ASP A 276 -10.29 34.89 -16.21
N ILE A 277 -8.96 34.92 -16.10
CA ILE A 277 -8.11 33.78 -15.71
C ILE A 277 -8.54 33.17 -14.37
N PRO A 278 -8.70 33.93 -13.26
CA PRO A 278 -9.05 33.34 -11.97
C PRO A 278 -10.40 32.60 -11.99
N GLY A 279 -11.39 33.16 -12.69
CA GLY A 279 -12.72 32.57 -12.82
C GLY A 279 -12.71 31.29 -13.67
N ALA A 280 -11.97 31.31 -14.78
CA ALA A 280 -11.81 30.16 -15.65
C ALA A 280 -11.10 28.99 -14.94
N VAL A 281 -10.02 29.28 -14.20
CA VAL A 281 -9.28 28.27 -13.40
C VAL A 281 -10.18 27.66 -12.32
N SER A 282 -10.91 28.49 -11.56
CA SER A 282 -11.79 27.98 -10.50
C SER A 282 -12.89 27.08 -11.05
N THR A 283 -13.48 27.43 -12.18
CA THR A 283 -14.55 26.64 -12.82
C THR A 283 -14.02 25.30 -13.31
N LEU A 284 -12.86 25.31 -13.97
CA LEU A 284 -12.20 24.11 -14.47
C LEU A 284 -11.84 23.15 -13.34
N VAL A 285 -11.26 23.65 -12.25
CA VAL A 285 -10.89 22.82 -11.09
C VAL A 285 -12.11 22.15 -10.48
N GLN A 286 -13.22 22.89 -10.31
CA GLN A 286 -14.46 22.32 -9.79
C GLN A 286 -15.03 21.22 -10.70
N GLU A 287 -14.93 21.39 -12.02
CA GLU A 287 -15.35 20.38 -12.98
C GLU A 287 -14.51 19.10 -12.89
N LEU A 288 -13.20 19.23 -12.76
CA LEU A 288 -12.28 18.10 -12.63
C LEU A 288 -12.50 17.32 -11.33
N ILE A 289 -12.77 18.02 -10.22
CA ILE A 289 -13.14 17.39 -8.94
C ILE A 289 -14.48 16.65 -9.08
N ARG A 290 -15.50 17.30 -9.66
CA ARG A 290 -16.84 16.71 -9.83
C ARG A 290 -16.79 15.45 -10.70
N SER A 291 -15.91 15.43 -11.70
CA SER A 291 -15.71 14.27 -12.58
C SER A 291 -14.76 13.20 -12.01
N LYS A 292 -14.26 13.36 -10.78
CA LYS A 292 -13.30 12.45 -10.12
C LYS A 292 -12.06 12.19 -10.99
N ARG A 293 -11.59 13.22 -11.71
CA ARG A 293 -10.34 13.16 -12.49
C ARG A 293 -9.14 13.61 -11.66
N ILE A 294 -9.37 14.54 -10.72
CA ILE A 294 -8.41 15.00 -9.73
C ILE A 294 -9.02 14.86 -8.33
#